data_AF-A0AA42CNY4-F1
#
_entry.id   AF-A0AA42CNY4-F1
#
_cell.length_a   1.000
_cell.length_b   1.000
_cell.length_c   1.000
_cell.angle_alpha   90.00
_cell.angle_beta   90.00
_cell.angle_gamma   90.00
#
_symmetry.space_group_name_H-M   'P 1'
#
loop_
_entity.id
_entity.type
_entity.pdbx_description
1 polymer ?
#
loop_
_entity_poly.entity_id
_entity_poly.type
_entity_poly.pdbx_seq_one_letter_code
_entity_poly.pdbx_strand_id
1 'polypeptide(L)'
;MAENRKKDEKKDKAIFPLADRLFGEEGDVSIRTLIQALPNGGSHRDVGRSLQRWKDQRIEFRLARKGFALEEHQKIDLRLMLIWKRATQKIRAEFDSKIEKLDSQRRYAFELRNEALALADGHLAVAGQMSVQIVTLRKELRAEKLLQRRRSEEFWDRVVLEIAGLMVPNEWKTPKEMLVDLDEGLRREARFHVEPLTEATIRKKILMREDHEKLFEAEPRAEGDPPVKRFRLRPDAKGRVKAA
;
A
#
# COMPACT_ATOMS: atom_id res chain seq x y z
N MET A 1 -65.40 -18.92 -28.15
CA MET A 1 -64.95 -20.23 -27.61
C MET A 1 -65.26 -21.41 -28.53
N ALA A 2 -66.46 -21.50 -29.14
CA ALA A 2 -66.83 -22.62 -30.03
C ALA A 2 -66.03 -22.69 -31.35
N GLU A 3 -65.61 -21.56 -31.90
CA GLU A 3 -64.88 -21.52 -33.18
C GLU A 3 -63.43 -22.03 -33.06
N ASN A 4 -62.77 -21.78 -31.93
CA ASN A 4 -61.40 -22.28 -31.68
C ASN A 4 -61.39 -23.80 -31.47
N ARG A 5 -62.43 -24.38 -30.87
CA ARG A 5 -62.57 -25.84 -30.72
C ARG A 5 -62.72 -26.53 -32.08
N LYS A 6 -63.54 -25.99 -32.98
CA LYS A 6 -63.69 -26.51 -34.35
C LYS A 6 -62.40 -26.42 -35.18
N LYS A 7 -61.61 -25.36 -35.00
CA LYS A 7 -60.30 -25.19 -35.65
C LYS A 7 -59.28 -26.20 -35.11
N ASP A 8 -59.25 -26.42 -33.81
CA ASP A 8 -58.39 -27.41 -33.18
C ASP A 8 -58.76 -28.84 -33.60
N GLU A 9 -60.05 -29.20 -33.62
CA GLU A 9 -60.52 -30.53 -34.05
C GLU A 9 -60.16 -30.83 -35.52
N LYS A 10 -60.24 -29.82 -36.40
CA LYS A 10 -59.83 -29.97 -37.80
C LYS A 10 -58.33 -30.21 -37.94
N LYS A 11 -57.51 -29.60 -37.07
CA LYS A 11 -56.05 -29.81 -37.03
C LYS A 11 -55.69 -31.17 -36.41
N ASP A 12 -56.37 -31.56 -35.33
CA ASP A 12 -56.20 -32.87 -34.70
C ASP A 12 -56.46 -34.01 -35.71
N LYS A 13 -57.51 -33.89 -36.54
CA LYS A 13 -57.81 -34.84 -37.64
C LYS A 13 -56.71 -34.96 -38.70
N ALA A 14 -55.93 -33.92 -38.92
CA ALA A 14 -54.81 -33.95 -39.87
C ALA A 14 -53.51 -34.44 -39.22
N ILE A 15 -53.29 -34.07 -37.96
CA ILE A 15 -52.06 -34.34 -37.21
C ILE A 15 -52.02 -35.78 -36.68
N PHE A 16 -53.14 -36.32 -36.20
CA PHE A 16 -53.16 -37.61 -35.50
C PHE A 16 -52.80 -38.79 -36.41
N PRO A 17 -53.37 -38.94 -37.63
CA PRO A 17 -53.00 -40.04 -38.52
C PRO A 17 -51.53 -39.97 -38.96
N LEU A 18 -51.00 -38.76 -39.12
CA LEU A 18 -49.62 -38.52 -39.50
C LEU A 18 -48.66 -38.81 -38.35
N ALA A 19 -49.02 -38.42 -37.13
CA ALA A 19 -48.30 -38.79 -35.91
C ALA A 19 -48.34 -40.32 -35.68
N ASP A 20 -49.46 -41.00 -35.94
CA ASP A 20 -49.57 -42.45 -35.86
C ASP A 20 -48.67 -43.17 -36.86
N ARG A 21 -48.56 -42.64 -38.08
CA ARG A 21 -47.65 -43.15 -39.11
C ARG A 21 -46.19 -42.96 -38.70
N LEU A 22 -45.79 -41.75 -38.34
CA LEU A 22 -44.42 -41.43 -37.91
C LEU A 22 -44.02 -42.25 -36.67
N PHE A 23 -44.96 -42.45 -35.74
CA PHE A 23 -44.74 -43.30 -34.57
C PHE A 23 -44.47 -44.77 -34.95
N GLY A 24 -45.15 -45.28 -35.98
CA GLY A 24 -44.93 -46.65 -36.49
C GLY A 24 -43.60 -46.83 -37.23
N GLU A 25 -43.05 -45.76 -37.81
CA GLU A 25 -41.80 -45.77 -38.59
C GLU A 25 -40.56 -45.49 -37.72
N GLU A 26 -40.58 -44.46 -36.86
CA GLU A 26 -39.39 -43.96 -36.13
C GLU A 26 -39.48 -44.12 -34.60
N GLY A 27 -40.63 -44.51 -34.05
CA GLY A 27 -40.82 -44.74 -32.61
C GLY A 27 -40.99 -43.48 -31.75
N ASP A 28 -40.40 -42.34 -32.11
CA ASP A 28 -40.53 -41.07 -31.38
C ASP A 28 -41.03 -39.92 -32.25
N VAL A 29 -42.13 -39.29 -31.84
CA VAL A 29 -42.74 -38.18 -32.57
C VAL A 29 -42.44 -36.85 -31.88
N SER A 30 -41.73 -35.97 -32.58
CA SER A 30 -41.37 -34.62 -32.12
C SER A 30 -42.14 -33.54 -32.90
N ILE A 31 -42.25 -32.33 -32.33
CA ILE A 31 -42.88 -31.20 -33.04
C ILE A 31 -42.18 -30.91 -34.37
N ARG A 32 -40.85 -31.05 -34.39
CA ARG A 32 -40.03 -30.79 -35.58
C ARG A 32 -40.31 -31.79 -36.70
N THR A 33 -40.35 -33.08 -36.37
CA THR A 33 -40.62 -34.15 -37.36
C THR A 33 -42.05 -34.07 -37.90
N LEU A 34 -43.01 -33.71 -37.04
CA LEU A 34 -44.40 -33.46 -37.45
C LEU A 34 -44.56 -32.26 -38.38
N ILE A 35 -43.90 -31.13 -38.08
CA ILE A 35 -43.98 -29.94 -38.94
C ILE A 35 -43.39 -30.22 -40.33
N GLN A 36 -42.30 -30.99 -40.40
CA GLN A 36 -41.65 -31.34 -41.66
C GLN A 36 -42.49 -32.27 -42.54
N ALA A 37 -43.26 -33.16 -41.93
CA ALA A 37 -44.11 -34.10 -42.65
C ALA A 37 -45.50 -33.54 -43.02
N LEU A 38 -45.89 -32.37 -42.50
CA LEU A 38 -47.17 -31.72 -42.84
C LEU A 38 -47.08 -30.98 -44.20
N PRO A 39 -48.07 -31.15 -45.11
CA PRO A 39 -48.01 -30.59 -46.47
C PRO A 39 -47.86 -29.05 -46.54
N ASN A 40 -48.40 -28.35 -45.54
CA ASN A 40 -48.42 -26.88 -45.49
C ASN A 40 -47.56 -26.30 -44.36
N GLY A 41 -46.76 -27.14 -43.69
CA GLY A 41 -46.10 -26.78 -42.43
C GLY A 41 -47.08 -26.37 -41.33
N GLY A 42 -46.56 -25.91 -40.19
CA GLY A 42 -47.39 -25.46 -39.06
C GLY A 42 -46.60 -24.68 -38.01
N SER A 43 -47.31 -23.88 -37.22
CA SER A 43 -46.69 -23.18 -36.08
C SER A 43 -46.37 -24.16 -34.95
N HIS A 44 -45.17 -24.03 -34.36
CA HIS A 44 -44.74 -24.81 -33.20
C HIS A 44 -45.77 -24.83 -32.07
N ARG A 45 -46.47 -23.71 -31.84
CA ARG A 45 -47.46 -23.59 -30.76
C ARG A 45 -48.74 -24.38 -31.04
N ASP A 46 -49.18 -24.43 -32.29
CA ASP A 46 -50.42 -25.11 -32.69
C ASP A 46 -50.21 -26.62 -32.85
N VAL A 47 -49.10 -26.99 -33.51
CA VAL A 47 -48.70 -28.40 -33.65
C VAL A 47 -48.33 -28.97 -32.29
N GLY A 48 -47.65 -28.19 -31.43
CA GLY A 48 -47.31 -28.62 -30.07
C GLY A 48 -48.53 -28.95 -29.22
N ARG A 49 -49.61 -28.16 -29.28
CA ARG A 49 -50.86 -28.43 -28.56
C ARG A 49 -51.55 -29.71 -29.06
N SER A 50 -51.64 -29.87 -30.37
CA SER A 50 -52.29 -31.03 -31.01
C SER A 50 -51.48 -32.31 -30.77
N LEU A 51 -50.15 -32.22 -30.87
CA LEU A 51 -49.23 -33.31 -30.55
C LEU A 51 -49.33 -33.74 -29.08
N GLN A 52 -49.44 -32.78 -28.16
CA GLN A 52 -49.62 -33.11 -26.74
C GLN A 52 -50.91 -33.92 -26.53
N ARG A 53 -52.04 -33.47 -27.10
CA ARG A 53 -53.30 -34.22 -27.04
C ARG A 53 -53.21 -35.62 -27.63
N TRP A 54 -52.51 -35.77 -28.76
CA TRP A 54 -52.26 -37.09 -29.36
C TRP A 54 -51.40 -37.99 -28.45
N LYS A 55 -50.35 -37.42 -27.82
CA LYS A 55 -49.51 -38.16 -26.86
C LYS A 55 -50.32 -38.60 -25.65
N ASP A 56 -51.15 -37.72 -25.10
CA ASP A 56 -51.98 -37.99 -23.94
C ASP A 56 -52.94 -39.18 -24.21
N GLN A 57 -53.64 -39.18 -25.36
CA GLN A 57 -54.52 -40.29 -25.76
C GLN A 57 -53.78 -41.63 -25.93
N ARG A 58 -52.55 -41.60 -26.44
CA ARG A 58 -51.74 -42.81 -26.61
C ARG A 58 -51.12 -43.31 -25.31
N ILE A 59 -50.77 -42.42 -24.38
CA ILE A 59 -50.31 -42.80 -23.04
C ILE A 59 -51.44 -43.56 -22.32
N GLU A 60 -52.65 -43.01 -22.34
CA GLU A 60 -53.85 -43.67 -21.81
C GLU A 60 -54.05 -45.07 -22.43
N PHE A 61 -53.90 -45.20 -23.74
CA PHE A 61 -54.01 -46.48 -24.44
C PHE A 61 -52.88 -47.47 -24.10
N ARG A 62 -51.63 -47.02 -23.98
CA ARG A 62 -50.48 -47.89 -23.61
C ARG A 62 -50.57 -48.40 -22.18
N LEU A 63 -51.04 -47.56 -21.26
CA LEU A 63 -51.24 -47.94 -19.86
C LEU A 63 -52.32 -49.02 -19.73
N ALA A 64 -53.45 -48.83 -20.43
CA ALA A 64 -54.51 -49.83 -20.52
C ALA A 64 -54.02 -51.17 -21.09
N ARG A 65 -53.17 -51.15 -22.13
CA ARG A 65 -52.62 -52.36 -22.77
C ARG A 65 -51.60 -53.12 -21.89
N LYS A 66 -50.92 -52.44 -20.97
CA LYS A 66 -49.97 -53.04 -20.01
C LYS A 66 -50.63 -53.48 -18.69
N GLY A 67 -51.96 -53.41 -18.60
CA GLY A 67 -52.72 -53.84 -17.42
C GLY A 67 -52.67 -52.85 -16.25
N PHE A 68 -52.15 -51.64 -16.45
CA PHE A 68 -52.19 -50.59 -15.44
C PHE A 68 -53.49 -49.80 -15.57
N ALA A 69 -54.28 -49.74 -14.50
CA ALA A 69 -55.42 -48.84 -14.46
C ALA A 69 -54.90 -47.39 -14.55
N LEU A 70 -55.54 -46.54 -15.37
CA LEU A 70 -55.17 -45.13 -15.52
C LEU A 70 -55.06 -44.41 -14.16
N GLU A 71 -55.92 -44.80 -13.21
CA GLU A 71 -55.91 -44.31 -11.83
C GLU A 71 -54.61 -44.63 -11.07
N GLU A 72 -53.99 -45.78 -11.32
CA GLU A 72 -52.72 -46.16 -10.68
C GLU A 72 -51.56 -45.34 -11.21
N HIS A 73 -51.55 -45.03 -12.51
CA HIS A 73 -50.53 -44.18 -13.10
C HIS A 73 -50.63 -42.74 -12.59
N GLN A 74 -51.85 -42.18 -12.53
CA GLN A 74 -52.09 -40.87 -11.94
C GLN A 74 -51.64 -40.81 -10.47
N LYS A 75 -51.86 -41.89 -9.69
CA LYS A 75 -51.35 -42.01 -8.31
C LYS A 75 -49.82 -42.01 -8.26
N ILE A 76 -49.15 -42.67 -9.21
CA ILE A 76 -47.67 -42.68 -9.30
C ILE A 76 -47.15 -41.28 -9.67
N ASP A 77 -47.75 -40.60 -10.65
CA ASP A 77 -47.34 -39.26 -11.07
C ASP A 77 -47.52 -38.23 -9.95
N LEU A 78 -48.64 -38.29 -9.22
CA LEU A 78 -48.86 -37.45 -8.04
C LEU A 78 -47.79 -37.70 -6.96
N ARG A 79 -47.41 -38.96 -6.74
CA ARG A 79 -46.31 -39.31 -5.81
C ARG A 79 -44.98 -38.78 -6.29
N LEU A 80 -44.65 -38.92 -7.58
CA LEU A 80 -43.41 -38.40 -8.16
C LEU A 80 -43.34 -36.88 -8.10
N MET A 81 -44.43 -36.18 -8.42
CA MET A 81 -44.52 -34.72 -8.27
C MET A 81 -44.33 -34.29 -6.82
N LEU A 82 -44.91 -35.01 -5.86
CA LEU A 82 -44.74 -34.72 -4.44
C LEU A 82 -43.29 -34.92 -3.99
N ILE A 83 -42.65 -36.02 -4.41
CA ILE A 83 -41.24 -36.30 -4.13
C ILE A 83 -40.35 -35.21 -4.75
N TRP A 84 -40.58 -34.86 -6.02
CA TRP A 84 -39.84 -33.82 -6.72
C TRP A 84 -40.00 -32.46 -6.05
N LYS A 85 -41.22 -32.08 -5.66
CA LYS A 85 -41.49 -30.83 -4.95
C LYS A 85 -40.74 -30.80 -3.61
N ARG A 86 -40.77 -31.88 -2.84
CA ARG A 86 -40.05 -31.99 -1.56
C ARG A 86 -38.53 -31.91 -1.77
N ALA A 87 -37.99 -32.63 -2.74
CA ALA A 87 -36.57 -32.59 -3.07
C ALA A 87 -36.13 -31.18 -3.48
N THR A 88 -36.92 -30.52 -4.34
CA THR A 88 -36.64 -29.15 -4.79
C THR A 88 -36.70 -28.15 -3.63
N GLN A 89 -37.67 -28.29 -2.72
CA GLN A 89 -37.76 -27.46 -1.52
C GLN A 89 -36.54 -27.65 -0.62
N LYS A 90 -36.09 -28.89 -0.41
CA LYS A 90 -34.90 -29.19 0.39
C LYS A 90 -33.64 -28.57 -0.23
N ILE A 91 -33.43 -28.75 -1.54
CA ILE A 91 -32.28 -28.18 -2.24
C ILE A 91 -32.29 -26.65 -2.17
N ARG A 92 -33.46 -26.02 -2.35
CA ARG A 92 -33.59 -24.56 -2.20
C ARG A 92 -33.24 -24.10 -0.79
N ALA A 93 -33.78 -24.75 0.24
CA ALA A 93 -33.47 -24.41 1.62
C ALA A 93 -31.96 -24.55 1.94
N GLU A 94 -31.31 -25.61 1.44
CA GLU A 94 -29.87 -25.79 1.59
C GLU A 94 -29.07 -24.71 0.84
N PHE A 95 -29.53 -24.30 -0.34
CA PHE A 95 -28.90 -23.26 -1.14
C PHE A 95 -29.05 -21.88 -0.50
N ASP A 96 -30.25 -21.53 -0.03
CA ASP A 96 -30.53 -20.27 0.65
C ASP A 96 -29.69 -20.17 1.93
N SER A 97 -29.62 -21.24 2.72
CA SER A 97 -28.75 -21.30 3.91
C SER A 97 -27.26 -21.11 3.57
N LYS A 98 -26.79 -21.62 2.42
CA LYS A 98 -25.41 -21.40 1.97
C LYS A 98 -25.18 -19.95 1.57
N ILE A 99 -26.13 -19.33 0.87
CA ILE A 99 -26.05 -17.91 0.51
C ILE A 99 -25.96 -17.05 1.78
N GLU A 100 -26.85 -17.27 2.74
CA GLU A 100 -26.84 -16.51 4.00
C GLU A 100 -25.50 -16.64 4.75
N LYS A 101 -24.93 -17.85 4.80
CA LYS A 101 -23.61 -18.07 5.39
C LYS A 101 -22.52 -17.30 4.64
N LEU A 102 -22.48 -17.37 3.31
CA LEU A 102 -21.49 -16.66 2.51
C LEU A 102 -21.64 -15.13 2.64
N ASP A 103 -22.87 -14.63 2.67
CA ASP A 103 -23.15 -13.20 2.88
C ASP A 103 -22.72 -12.75 4.27
N SER A 104 -22.95 -13.55 5.32
CA SER A 104 -22.47 -13.24 6.67
C SER A 104 -20.94 -13.19 6.74
N GLN A 105 -20.26 -14.14 6.09
CA GLN A 105 -18.79 -14.17 6.01
C GLN A 105 -18.26 -12.96 5.23
N ARG A 106 -18.93 -12.59 4.13
CA ARG A 106 -18.56 -11.43 3.33
C ARG A 106 -18.70 -10.13 4.13
N ARG A 107 -19.77 -9.98 4.92
CA ARG A 107 -19.97 -8.81 5.79
C ARG A 107 -18.88 -8.73 6.85
N TYR A 108 -18.61 -9.83 7.54
CA TYR A 108 -17.53 -9.89 8.53
C TYR A 108 -16.16 -9.57 7.93
N ALA A 109 -15.84 -10.14 6.77
CA ALA A 109 -14.58 -9.84 6.06
C ALA A 109 -14.48 -8.37 5.65
N PHE A 110 -15.61 -7.75 5.27
CA PHE A 110 -15.66 -6.33 4.93
C PHE A 110 -15.45 -5.44 6.16
N GLU A 111 -16.08 -5.76 7.29
CA GLU A 111 -15.88 -5.07 8.57
C GLU A 111 -14.43 -5.14 9.02
N LEU A 112 -13.84 -6.34 9.03
CA LEU A 112 -12.43 -6.54 9.39
C LEU A 112 -11.47 -5.77 8.48
N ARG A 113 -11.77 -5.72 7.17
CA ARG A 113 -10.98 -4.94 6.22
C ARG A 113 -11.07 -3.44 6.52
N ASN A 114 -12.26 -2.94 6.83
CA ASN A 114 -12.44 -1.52 7.15
C ASN A 114 -11.72 -1.14 8.44
N GLU A 115 -11.76 -2.00 9.46
CA GLU A 115 -10.99 -1.80 10.70
C GLU A 115 -9.47 -1.77 10.42
N ALA A 116 -8.98 -2.72 9.62
CA ALA A 116 -7.57 -2.76 9.24
C ALA A 116 -7.13 -1.51 8.44
N LEU A 117 -7.98 -1.01 7.55
CA LEU A 117 -7.73 0.24 6.81
C LEU A 117 -7.73 1.46 7.75
N ALA A 118 -8.68 1.55 8.67
CA ALA A 118 -8.73 2.65 9.64
C ALA A 118 -7.48 2.67 10.55
N LEU A 119 -6.99 1.50 10.98
CA LEU A 119 -5.75 1.37 11.72
C LEU A 119 -4.54 1.80 10.88
N ALA A 120 -4.47 1.37 9.62
CA ALA A 120 -3.40 1.75 8.71
C ALA A 120 -3.35 3.27 8.47
N ASP A 121 -4.50 3.91 8.26
CA ASP A 121 -4.60 5.36 8.11
C ASP A 121 -4.14 6.09 9.38
N GLY A 122 -4.51 5.58 10.56
CA GLY A 122 -4.03 6.07 11.85
C GLY A 122 -2.50 5.99 11.97
N HIS A 123 -1.91 4.86 11.59
CA HIS A 123 -0.45 4.69 11.60
C HIS A 123 0.26 5.62 10.61
N LEU A 124 -0.29 5.82 9.41
CA LEU A 124 0.26 6.75 8.43
C LEU A 124 0.23 8.20 8.93
N ALA A 125 -0.85 8.60 9.60
CA ALA A 125 -0.95 9.93 10.21
C ALA A 125 0.12 10.16 11.28
N VAL A 126 0.32 9.19 12.18
CA VAL A 126 1.36 9.25 13.23
C VAL A 126 2.76 9.28 12.61
N ALA A 127 3.04 8.43 11.62
CA ALA A 127 4.32 8.43 10.91
C ALA A 127 4.59 9.78 10.23
N GLY A 128 3.56 10.39 9.64
CA GLY A 128 3.60 11.74 9.10
C GLY A 128 4.02 12.78 10.15
N GLN A 129 3.36 12.79 11.31
CA GLN A 129 3.70 13.70 12.42
C GLN A 129 5.15 13.50 12.92
N MET A 130 5.57 12.25 13.10
CA MET A 130 6.94 11.94 13.53
C MET A 130 7.97 12.41 12.51
N SER A 131 7.70 12.25 11.20
CA SER A 131 8.61 12.72 10.15
C SER A 131 8.81 14.24 10.21
N VAL A 132 7.73 14.99 10.45
CA VAL A 132 7.78 16.45 10.60
C VAL A 132 8.60 16.83 11.83
N GLN A 133 8.37 16.17 12.98
CA GLN A 133 9.16 16.39 14.19
C GLN A 133 10.65 16.10 13.99
N ILE A 134 11.00 14.99 13.32
CA ILE A 134 12.40 14.66 13.01
C ILE A 134 13.04 15.76 12.15
N VAL A 135 12.34 16.27 11.14
CA VAL A 135 12.85 17.36 10.30
C VAL A 135 13.07 18.63 11.11
N THR A 136 12.12 18.98 11.99
CA THR A 136 12.22 20.16 12.86
C THR A 136 13.39 20.03 13.83
N LEU A 137 13.49 18.93 14.57
CA LEU A 137 14.59 18.66 15.50
C LEU A 137 15.95 18.65 14.79
N ARG A 138 16.03 18.11 13.56
CA ARG A 138 17.26 18.17 12.77
C ARG A 138 17.63 19.60 12.37
N LYS A 139 16.66 20.48 12.08
CA LYS A 139 16.92 21.90 11.80
C LYS A 139 17.43 22.61 13.04
N GLU A 140 16.78 22.40 14.19
CA GLU A 140 17.17 22.96 15.48
C GLU A 140 18.58 22.54 15.86
N LEU A 141 18.90 21.24 15.78
CA LEU A 141 20.24 20.72 16.05
C LEU A 141 21.30 21.32 15.12
N ARG A 142 20.97 21.52 13.84
CA ARG A 142 21.90 22.19 12.90
C ARG A 142 22.13 23.65 13.29
N ALA A 143 21.07 24.38 13.63
CA ALA A 143 21.17 25.76 14.08
C ALA A 143 22.02 25.86 15.37
N GLU A 144 21.80 24.96 16.33
CA GLU A 144 22.58 24.90 17.56
C GLU A 144 24.06 24.60 17.29
N LYS A 145 24.38 23.64 16.42
CA LYS A 145 25.77 23.35 16.02
C LYS A 145 26.44 24.55 15.35
N LEU A 146 25.71 25.30 14.53
CA LEU A 146 26.23 26.53 13.91
C LEU A 146 26.50 27.62 14.95
N LEU A 147 25.61 27.79 15.93
CA LEU A 147 25.81 28.72 17.04
C LEU A 147 27.01 28.32 17.91
N GLN A 148 27.12 27.04 18.25
CA GLN A 148 28.26 26.51 19.01
C GLN A 148 29.58 26.71 18.26
N ARG A 149 29.58 26.52 16.93
CA ARG A 149 30.74 26.78 16.08
C ARG A 149 31.11 28.26 16.10
N ARG A 150 30.16 29.18 15.89
CA ARG A 150 30.42 30.62 15.95
C ARG A 150 30.95 31.06 17.31
N ARG A 151 30.32 30.62 18.40
CA ARG A 151 30.79 30.91 19.77
C ARG A 151 32.21 30.42 20.00
N SER A 152 32.54 29.23 19.48
CA SER A 152 33.88 28.68 19.58
C SER A 152 34.89 29.47 18.74
N GLU A 153 34.52 29.90 17.53
CA GLU A 153 35.35 30.76 16.68
C GLU A 153 35.61 32.12 17.35
N GLU A 154 34.56 32.80 17.84
CA GLU A 154 34.67 34.07 18.57
C GLU A 154 35.50 33.95 19.85
N PHE A 155 35.38 32.84 20.58
CA PHE A 155 36.22 32.56 21.74
C PHE A 155 37.69 32.43 21.35
N TRP A 156 38.00 31.62 20.34
CA TRP A 156 39.38 31.42 19.90
C TRP A 156 39.98 32.70 19.30
N ASP A 157 39.18 33.53 18.66
CA ASP A 157 39.62 34.85 18.17
C ASP A 157 40.00 35.77 19.31
N ARG A 158 39.19 35.84 20.39
CA ARG A 158 39.54 36.58 21.60
C ARG A 158 40.84 36.06 22.23
N VAL A 159 40.99 34.74 22.38
CA VAL A 159 42.22 34.13 22.92
C VAL A 159 43.44 34.51 22.09
N VAL A 160 43.35 34.43 20.77
CA VAL A 160 44.48 34.75 19.88
C VAL A 160 44.81 36.24 19.89
N LEU A 161 43.80 37.12 19.88
CA LEU A 161 43.99 38.56 19.97
C LEU A 161 44.60 38.98 21.30
N GLU A 162 44.20 38.33 22.40
CA GLU A 162 44.79 38.60 23.71
C GLU A 162 46.25 38.15 23.77
N ILE A 163 46.57 36.95 23.26
CA ILE A 163 47.96 36.51 23.11
C ILE A 163 48.76 37.52 22.28
N ALA A 164 48.21 38.00 21.17
CA ALA A 164 48.86 39.02 20.35
C ALA A 164 49.09 40.33 21.12
N GLY A 165 48.13 40.77 21.93
CA GLY A 165 48.26 41.97 22.78
C GLY A 165 49.30 41.83 23.90
N LEU A 166 49.52 40.61 24.39
CA LEU A 166 50.49 40.29 25.45
C LEU A 166 51.91 40.02 24.93
N MET A 167 52.10 39.95 23.61
CA MET A 167 53.40 39.71 22.99
C MET A 167 54.15 41.01 22.73
N VAL A 168 55.42 41.05 23.16
CA VAL A 168 56.31 42.15 22.82
C VAL A 168 56.74 42.01 21.35
N PRO A 169 56.73 43.12 20.57
CA PRO A 169 57.30 43.16 19.23
C PRO A 169 58.68 42.50 19.12
N ASN A 170 58.85 41.57 18.16
CA ASN A 170 60.09 40.81 17.88
C ASN A 170 60.53 39.78 18.93
N GLU A 171 59.74 39.49 19.95
CA GLU A 171 60.04 38.43 20.92
C GLU A 171 59.46 37.08 20.45
N TRP A 172 60.26 36.02 20.59
CA TRP A 172 59.85 34.64 20.34
C TRP A 172 59.27 34.05 21.63
N LYS A 173 57.97 33.73 21.65
CA LYS A 173 57.33 33.02 22.77
C LYS A 173 56.93 31.61 22.38
N THR A 174 57.00 30.70 23.35
CA THR A 174 56.44 29.35 23.23
C THR A 174 54.95 29.35 23.57
N PRO A 175 54.15 28.42 23.02
CA PRO A 175 52.73 28.31 23.36
C PRO A 175 52.47 28.03 24.85
N LYS A 176 53.45 27.45 25.55
CA LYS A 176 53.40 27.22 27.01
C LYS A 176 53.53 28.52 27.81
N GLU A 177 54.40 29.43 27.39
CA GLU A 177 54.53 30.76 28.00
C GLU A 177 53.28 31.61 27.74
N MET A 178 52.75 31.57 26.50
CA MET A 178 51.49 32.25 26.14
C MET A 178 50.30 31.81 27.00
N LEU A 179 50.23 30.52 27.36
CA LEU A 179 49.18 29.97 28.24
C LEU A 179 49.19 30.54 29.65
N VAL A 180 50.37 30.85 30.17
CA VAL A 180 50.54 31.37 31.53
C VAL A 180 50.08 32.83 31.60
N ASP A 181 50.40 33.58 30.55
CA ASP A 181 50.15 35.02 30.43
C ASP A 181 48.66 35.36 30.14
N LEU A 182 47.87 34.41 29.65
CA LEU A 182 46.44 34.60 29.36
C LEU A 182 45.61 34.99 30.60
N ASP A 183 44.59 35.82 30.42
CA ASP A 183 43.66 36.23 31.47
C ASP A 183 42.99 35.02 32.14
N GLU A 184 42.75 35.14 33.44
CA GLU A 184 42.12 34.08 34.22
C GLU A 184 40.65 33.88 33.80
N GLY A 185 39.98 34.94 33.34
CA GLY A 185 38.62 34.89 32.81
C GLY A 185 38.51 33.99 31.58
N LEU A 186 39.39 34.18 30.59
CA LEU A 186 39.44 33.32 29.39
C LEU A 186 39.82 31.87 29.72
N ARG A 187 40.73 31.65 30.68
CA ARG A 187 41.08 30.30 31.15
C ARG A 187 39.92 29.57 31.81
N ARG A 188 39.03 30.29 32.52
CA ARG A 188 37.79 29.73 33.07
C ARG A 188 36.75 29.48 31.98
N GLU A 189 36.59 30.42 31.05
CA GLU A 189 35.66 30.30 29.91
C GLU A 189 36.00 29.11 29.00
N ALA A 190 37.29 28.82 28.81
CA ALA A 190 37.78 27.68 28.05
C ALA A 190 37.20 26.31 28.48
N ARG A 191 36.78 26.17 29.75
CA ARG A 191 36.19 24.92 30.27
C ARG A 191 34.82 24.60 29.66
N PHE A 192 34.15 25.59 29.07
CA PHE A 192 32.83 25.43 28.47
C PHE A 192 32.88 25.12 26.96
N HIS A 193 34.08 25.08 26.36
CA HIS A 193 34.27 24.77 24.94
C HIS A 193 34.74 23.32 24.72
N VAL A 194 34.44 22.78 23.54
CA VAL A 194 34.76 21.39 23.17
C VAL A 194 36.26 21.15 23.03
N GLU A 195 37.00 22.12 22.48
CA GLU A 195 38.46 22.05 22.39
C GLU A 195 39.09 22.59 23.69
N PRO A 196 39.79 21.78 24.49
CA PRO A 196 40.40 22.26 25.73
C PRO A 196 41.55 23.22 25.44
N LEU A 197 41.72 24.22 26.32
CA LEU A 197 42.83 25.16 26.25
C LEU A 197 44.14 24.48 26.67
N THR A 198 44.87 23.96 25.69
CA THR A 198 46.15 23.26 25.85
C THR A 198 47.21 23.86 24.93
N GLU A 199 48.48 23.54 25.19
CA GLU A 199 49.61 24.00 24.40
C GLU A 199 49.46 23.61 22.91
N ALA A 200 49.00 22.38 22.67
CA ALA A 200 48.74 21.87 21.34
C ALA A 200 47.61 22.63 20.63
N THR A 201 46.54 22.99 21.35
CA THR A 201 45.40 23.73 20.79
C THR A 201 45.80 25.16 20.41
N ILE A 202 46.54 25.85 21.28
CA ILE A 202 47.04 27.21 20.99
C ILE A 202 48.00 27.19 19.82
N ARG A 203 48.96 26.25 19.80
CA ARG A 203 49.86 26.06 18.65
C ARG A 203 49.08 25.86 17.35
N LYS A 204 48.04 25.02 17.36
CA LYS A 204 47.17 24.78 16.20
C LYS A 204 46.45 26.06 15.76
N LYS A 205 45.88 26.83 16.68
CA LYS A 205 45.15 28.08 16.36
C LYS A 205 46.08 29.18 15.85
N ILE A 206 47.27 29.32 16.44
CA ILE A 206 48.29 30.29 15.98
C ILE A 206 48.79 29.93 14.58
N LEU A 207 49.08 28.65 14.31
CA LEU A 207 49.47 28.20 12.96
C LEU A 207 48.37 28.47 11.92
N MET A 208 47.10 28.21 12.25
CA MET A 208 46.00 28.56 11.34
C MET A 208 45.95 30.06 11.04
N ARG A 209 46.32 30.92 12.00
CA ARG A 209 46.33 32.38 11.82
C ARG A 209 47.59 32.88 11.11
N GLU A 210 48.72 32.18 11.19
CA GLU A 210 49.89 32.37 10.32
C GLU A 210 49.50 32.19 8.83
N ASP A 211 48.74 31.13 8.53
CA ASP A 211 48.30 30.81 7.17
C ASP A 211 47.19 31.75 6.64
N HIS A 212 46.23 32.15 7.49
CA HIS A 212 45.03 32.88 7.05
C HIS A 212 45.08 34.41 7.26
N GLU A 213 45.55 34.90 8.41
CA GLU A 213 45.48 36.31 8.79
C GLU A 213 46.85 36.97 8.97
N LYS A 214 47.94 36.18 8.85
CA LYS A 214 49.33 36.62 8.92
C LYS A 214 49.69 37.41 10.19
N LEU A 215 49.01 37.14 11.31
CA LEU A 215 49.27 37.79 12.60
C LEU A 215 50.60 37.36 13.22
N PHE A 216 51.00 36.11 13.00
CA PHE A 216 52.19 35.51 13.59
C PHE A 216 53.15 35.03 12.50
N GLU A 217 54.43 34.92 12.88
CA GLU A 217 55.47 34.21 12.14
C GLU A 217 55.98 33.06 13.00
N ALA A 218 56.07 31.85 12.43
CA ALA A 218 56.75 30.74 13.08
C ALA A 218 58.27 30.82 12.88
N GLU A 219 59.02 30.38 13.88
CA GLU A 219 60.49 30.32 13.80
C GLU A 219 60.91 29.36 12.67
N PRO A 220 61.71 29.83 11.69
CA PRO A 220 62.18 28.96 10.62
C PRO A 220 63.04 27.86 11.24
N ARG A 221 62.72 26.61 10.88
CA ARG A 221 63.37 25.45 11.49
C ARG A 221 64.86 25.43 11.12
N ALA A 222 65.72 25.76 12.08
CA ALA A 222 67.16 25.57 11.94
C ALA A 222 67.50 24.06 12.00
N GLU A 223 68.46 23.64 11.19
CA GLU A 223 68.93 22.26 11.10
C GLU A 223 69.63 21.88 12.42
N GLY A 224 68.90 21.20 13.32
CA GLY A 224 69.43 20.68 14.59
C GLY A 224 68.74 21.15 15.89
N ASP A 225 67.77 22.06 15.85
CA ASP A 225 67.15 22.63 17.06
C ASP A 225 65.97 21.80 17.64
N PRO A 226 65.68 21.92 18.96
CA PRO A 226 64.65 21.13 19.64
C PRO A 226 63.25 21.37 19.08
N PRO A 227 62.29 20.43 19.25
CA PRO A 227 61.01 20.40 18.52
C PRO A 227 60.00 21.51 18.90
N VAL A 228 60.41 22.48 19.71
CA VAL A 228 59.52 23.49 20.29
C VAL A 228 59.41 24.67 19.32
N LYS A 229 58.34 24.69 18.51
CA LYS A 229 58.04 25.82 17.62
C LYS A 229 57.75 27.07 18.45
N ARG A 230 58.53 28.13 18.25
CA ARG A 230 58.29 29.46 18.78
C ARG A 230 57.58 30.33 17.75
N PHE A 231 56.83 31.31 18.25
CA PHE A 231 56.07 32.25 17.42
C PHE A 231 56.41 33.67 17.83
N ARG A 232 56.40 34.59 16.87
CA ARG A 232 56.49 36.04 17.09
C ARG A 232 55.39 36.77 16.33
N LEU A 233 55.08 38.00 16.74
CA LEU A 233 54.19 38.87 15.96
C LEU A 233 54.83 39.28 14.64
N ARG A 234 54.04 39.27 13.56
CA ARG A 234 54.48 39.74 12.26
C ARG A 234 54.52 41.27 12.20
N PRO A 235 55.62 41.89 11.75
CA PRO A 235 55.64 43.33 11.49
C PRO A 235 54.78 43.69 10.26
N ASP A 236 54.08 44.82 10.32
CA ASP A 236 53.28 45.32 9.20
C ASP A 236 54.17 45.84 8.04
N ALA A 237 53.56 46.16 6.89
CA ALA A 237 54.25 46.63 5.69
C ALA A 237 55.03 47.96 5.88
N LYS A 238 54.92 48.62 7.05
CA LYS A 238 55.65 49.84 7.41
C LYS A 238 56.69 49.58 8.53
N GLY A 239 56.97 48.32 8.85
CA GLY A 239 57.89 47.94 9.93
C GLY A 239 57.35 48.24 11.33
N ARG A 240 56.07 48.55 11.48
CA ARG A 240 55.40 48.73 12.76
C ARG A 240 54.75 47.40 13.13
N VAL A 241 54.93 46.96 14.36
CA VAL A 241 54.08 45.87 14.85
C VAL A 241 52.69 46.45 15.03
N LYS A 242 51.71 45.93 14.28
CA LYS A 242 50.31 46.23 14.55
C LYS A 242 49.99 45.62 15.92
N ALA A 243 50.09 46.44 16.97
CA ALA A 243 49.26 46.22 18.13
C ALA A 243 47.81 46.32 17.66
N ALA A 244 47.05 45.26 17.91
CA ALA A 244 45.61 45.26 17.70
C ALA A 244 44.94 46.31 18.60
#